data_AF-U4L8B6-F1
#
_entry.id   AF-U4L8B6-F1
#
_cell.length_a   1.000
_cell.length_b   1.000
_cell.length_c   1.000
_cell.angle_alpha   90.00
_cell.angle_beta   90.00
_cell.angle_gamma   90.00
#
_symmetry.space_group_name_H-M   'P 1'
#
loop_
_entity.id
_entity.type
_entity.pdbx_description
1 polymer ?
#
loop_
_entity_poly.entity_id
_entity_poly.type
_entity_poly.pdbx_seq_one_letter_code
_entity_poly.pdbx_strand_id
1 'polypeptide(L)'
;MASVLSLPPRYIFTTFTWSSESNMFVYTSSDALHFTLLKGPAYVPNGTLIRDPSSMKHDDGLYYMTYTTSWDGREFAIAKSSNLLDWTLHTKVPITTPDINRTWAPEFFKDQKDGSINIIVSLGVGLNAFHPYILTAKDSSLSEWSDPKLMTGVGPNYIDTFLVQEGGIYHAFSKNEDTKFVEHAVADQILGPYSFVQTGNFANWGHIEGPCVTKTPEGGYRLYADAYEGSTRKYYYMNSGDLFNWTGAMELPDGLSGFVRHGTVYRNY
;
A
#
# COMPACT_ATOMS: atom_id res chain seq x y z
N MET A 1 -21.08 31.26 -20.59
CA MET A 1 -20.39 30.83 -19.37
C MET A 1 -19.75 29.49 -19.67
N ALA A 2 -18.42 29.42 -19.70
CA ALA A 2 -17.74 28.13 -19.82
C ALA A 2 -17.86 27.40 -18.47
N SER A 3 -18.38 26.17 -18.47
CA SER A 3 -18.36 25.31 -17.30
C SER A 3 -16.91 25.09 -16.90
N VAL A 4 -16.56 25.45 -15.67
CA VAL A 4 -15.30 25.00 -15.07
C VAL A 4 -15.42 23.47 -14.98
N LEU A 5 -14.75 22.75 -15.88
CA LEU A 5 -14.55 21.32 -15.76
C LEU A 5 -13.88 21.10 -14.40
N SER A 6 -14.57 20.49 -13.44
CA SER A 6 -13.89 20.01 -12.24
C SER A 6 -12.88 18.97 -12.71
N LEU A 7 -11.59 19.23 -12.50
CA LEU A 7 -10.56 18.22 -12.76
C LEU A 7 -10.96 16.91 -12.06
N PRO A 8 -10.69 15.74 -12.66
CA PRO A 8 -10.97 14.46 -12.01
C PRO A 8 -10.36 14.44 -10.60
N PRO A 9 -10.96 13.71 -9.63
CA PRO A 9 -10.40 13.58 -8.30
C PRO A 9 -8.95 13.14 -8.42
N ARG A 10 -8.03 13.94 -7.87
CA ARG A 10 -6.60 13.78 -8.08
C ARG A 10 -6.03 12.62 -7.27
N TYR A 11 -6.66 12.28 -6.16
CA TYR A 11 -6.21 11.22 -5.27
C TYR A 11 -7.36 10.31 -4.90
N ILE A 12 -7.08 9.01 -4.90
CA ILE A 12 -7.99 7.96 -4.44
C ILE A 12 -7.34 7.31 -3.23
N PHE A 13 -8.15 7.03 -2.21
CA PHE A 13 -7.73 6.28 -1.03
C PHE A 13 -8.64 5.06 -0.86
N THR A 14 -8.08 3.86 -1.04
CA THR A 14 -8.75 2.60 -0.70
C THR A 14 -8.29 2.14 0.67
N THR A 15 -9.23 1.80 1.55
CA THR A 15 -8.94 1.41 2.93
C THR A 15 -10.02 0.48 3.50
N PHE A 16 -9.71 -0.23 4.58
CA PHE A 16 -10.71 -0.84 5.46
C PHE A 16 -10.81 -0.03 6.77
N THR A 17 -11.61 -0.49 7.74
CA THR A 17 -11.89 0.26 8.97
C THR A 17 -11.63 -0.55 10.20
N TRP A 18 -11.49 0.13 11.33
CA TRP A 18 -11.38 -0.52 12.63
C TRP A 18 -12.58 -1.40 13.00
N SER A 19 -13.77 -1.07 12.50
CA SER A 19 -14.99 -1.81 12.80
C SER A 19 -15.17 -3.08 11.95
N SER A 20 -14.41 -3.23 10.86
CA SER A 20 -14.64 -4.32 9.91
C SER A 20 -13.43 -4.62 9.04
N GLU A 21 -13.12 -5.91 8.95
CA GLU A 21 -12.17 -6.51 8.01
C GLU A 21 -12.91 -7.25 6.87
N SER A 22 -14.16 -6.90 6.61
CA SER A 22 -15.01 -7.56 5.59
C SER A 22 -15.53 -6.59 4.52
N ASN A 23 -15.11 -5.33 4.56
CA ASN A 23 -15.45 -4.36 3.53
C ASN A 23 -14.35 -3.33 3.32
N MET A 24 -14.28 -2.83 2.09
CA MET A 24 -13.41 -1.74 1.68
C MET A 24 -14.23 -0.48 1.37
N PHE A 25 -13.62 0.66 1.68
CA PHE A 25 -14.12 2.00 1.45
C PHE A 25 -13.22 2.72 0.44
N VAL A 26 -13.83 3.58 -0.37
CA VAL A 26 -13.13 4.46 -1.30
C VAL A 26 -13.38 5.90 -0.92
N TYR A 27 -12.30 6.67 -0.79
CA TYR A 27 -12.31 8.12 -0.62
C TYR A 27 -11.63 8.80 -1.80
N THR A 28 -11.97 10.07 -2.00
CA THR A 28 -11.36 10.93 -3.02
C THR A 28 -10.82 12.20 -2.37
N SER A 29 -9.74 12.75 -2.91
CA SER A 29 -9.17 14.01 -2.46
C SER A 29 -8.57 14.80 -3.64
N SER A 30 -8.52 16.12 -3.48
CA SER A 30 -7.85 17.03 -4.43
C SER A 30 -6.43 17.43 -4.00
N ASP A 31 -6.12 17.30 -2.71
CA ASP A 31 -4.88 17.76 -2.05
C ASP A 31 -4.12 16.63 -1.32
N ALA A 32 -4.62 15.40 -1.41
CA ALA A 32 -4.11 14.23 -0.72
C ALA A 32 -4.10 14.40 0.83
N LEU A 33 -4.97 15.23 1.40
CA LEU A 33 -5.06 15.41 2.86
C LEU A 33 -6.52 15.37 3.32
N HIS A 34 -7.36 16.12 2.63
CA HIS A 34 -8.79 16.21 2.91
C HIS A 34 -9.53 15.23 2.00
N PHE A 35 -10.01 14.14 2.60
CA PHE A 35 -10.61 13.02 1.89
C PHE A 35 -12.13 13.00 2.11
N THR A 36 -12.87 12.98 1.01
CA THR A 36 -14.33 12.83 1.01
C THR A 36 -14.68 11.39 0.66
N LEU A 37 -15.60 10.78 1.43
CA LEU A 37 -16.10 9.44 1.15
C LEU A 37 -16.76 9.42 -0.23
N LEU A 38 -16.26 8.56 -1.12
CA LEU A 38 -16.90 8.28 -2.40
C LEU A 38 -17.92 7.15 -2.25
N LYS A 39 -17.51 6.04 -1.63
CA LYS A 39 -18.37 4.87 -1.42
C LYS A 39 -17.91 4.02 -0.25
N GLY A 40 -18.86 3.57 0.56
CA GLY A 40 -18.63 2.68 1.69
C GLY A 40 -19.91 1.92 2.09
N PRO A 41 -19.88 0.59 2.24
CA PRO A 41 -18.86 -0.30 1.66
C PRO A 41 -18.90 -0.22 0.12
N ALA A 42 -17.74 -0.17 -0.52
CA ALA A 42 -17.58 -0.22 -1.98
C ALA A 42 -17.33 -1.63 -2.49
N TYR A 43 -16.70 -2.47 -1.67
CA TYR A 43 -16.45 -3.87 -1.97
C TYR A 43 -16.59 -4.73 -0.72
N VAL A 44 -17.21 -5.89 -0.88
CA VAL A 44 -17.36 -6.94 0.14
C VAL A 44 -16.93 -8.24 -0.54
N PRO A 45 -15.75 -8.80 -0.23
CA PRO A 45 -15.35 -10.07 -0.80
C PRO A 45 -16.23 -11.20 -0.25
N ASN A 46 -16.52 -12.19 -1.08
CA ASN A 46 -17.32 -13.34 -0.65
C ASN A 46 -16.47 -14.32 0.16
N GLY A 47 -16.80 -14.51 1.44
CA GLY A 47 -16.24 -15.56 2.29
C GLY A 47 -14.75 -15.41 2.66
N THR A 48 -14.17 -14.22 2.51
CA THR A 48 -12.78 -13.91 2.88
C THR A 48 -12.71 -12.56 3.59
N LEU A 49 -11.58 -12.27 4.26
CA LEU A 49 -11.34 -10.92 4.77
C LEU A 49 -10.90 -9.99 3.63
N ILE A 50 -10.96 -8.69 3.89
CA ILE A 50 -10.29 -7.65 3.11
C ILE A 50 -9.52 -6.74 4.05
N ARG A 51 -8.20 -6.79 3.91
CA ARG A 51 -7.27 -5.91 4.61
C ARG A 51 -6.25 -5.37 3.63
N ASP A 52 -5.66 -4.24 4.00
CA ASP A 52 -4.51 -3.64 3.34
C ASP A 52 -4.73 -3.42 1.81
N PRO A 53 -5.86 -2.79 1.39
CA PRO A 53 -6.17 -2.67 -0.02
C PRO A 53 -5.26 -1.64 -0.72
N SER A 54 -4.44 -2.13 -1.64
CA SER A 54 -3.68 -1.30 -2.57
C SER A 54 -4.36 -1.22 -3.92
N SER A 55 -4.58 -0.01 -4.43
CA SER A 55 -5.25 0.20 -5.69
C SER A 55 -4.47 1.09 -6.66
N MET A 56 -4.71 0.88 -7.94
CA MET A 56 -4.16 1.68 -9.03
C MET A 56 -5.19 1.81 -10.15
N LYS A 57 -5.03 2.84 -10.97
CA LYS A 57 -5.68 2.93 -12.28
C LYS A 57 -4.72 2.36 -13.32
N HIS A 58 -5.21 1.44 -14.13
CA HIS A 58 -4.44 0.79 -15.19
C HIS A 58 -4.66 1.50 -16.53
N ASP A 59 -3.74 1.26 -17.47
CA ASP A 59 -3.70 1.86 -18.81
C ASP A 59 -4.90 1.43 -19.68
N ASP A 60 -5.64 0.38 -19.29
CA ASP A 60 -6.92 -0.01 -19.90
C ASP A 60 -8.12 0.83 -19.42
N GLY A 61 -7.90 1.77 -18.49
CA GLY A 61 -8.90 2.66 -17.92
C GLY A 61 -9.68 2.08 -16.74
N LEU A 62 -9.43 0.82 -16.36
CA LEU A 62 -10.01 0.20 -15.17
C LEU A 62 -9.17 0.50 -13.93
N TYR A 63 -9.83 0.36 -12.78
CA TYR A 63 -9.20 0.37 -11.47
C TYR A 63 -9.02 -1.06 -11.00
N TYR A 64 -7.85 -1.34 -10.44
CA TYR A 64 -7.51 -2.63 -9.84
C TYR A 64 -7.17 -2.41 -8.38
N MET A 65 -7.55 -3.35 -7.52
CA MET A 65 -7.23 -3.35 -6.10
C MET A 65 -6.75 -4.73 -5.69
N THR A 66 -5.54 -4.83 -5.16
CA THR A 66 -5.05 -6.04 -4.50
C THR A 66 -5.27 -5.94 -2.99
N TYR A 67 -5.50 -7.07 -2.32
CA TYR A 67 -5.80 -7.09 -0.89
C TYR A 67 -5.50 -8.44 -0.24
N THR A 68 -5.27 -8.41 1.07
CA THR A 68 -5.08 -9.59 1.92
C THR A 68 -6.41 -10.35 2.10
N THR A 69 -6.42 -11.68 1.98
CA THR A 69 -7.63 -12.53 1.99
C THR A 69 -7.78 -13.43 3.22
N SER A 70 -6.71 -13.65 3.99
CA SER A 70 -6.73 -14.32 5.30
C SER A 70 -5.48 -14.01 6.14
N TRP A 71 -5.54 -14.31 7.44
CA TRP A 71 -4.40 -14.15 8.35
C TRP A 71 -3.32 -15.23 8.14
N ASP A 72 -3.71 -16.44 7.77
CA ASP A 72 -2.86 -17.62 7.58
C ASP A 72 -3.07 -18.27 6.19
N GLY A 73 -3.04 -17.41 5.16
CA GLY A 73 -3.27 -17.79 3.77
C GLY A 73 -2.03 -17.83 2.89
N ARG A 74 -2.18 -18.57 1.79
CA ARG A 74 -1.21 -18.70 0.72
C ARG A 74 -1.72 -18.07 -0.58
N GLU A 75 -2.53 -17.03 -0.47
CA GLU A 75 -3.00 -16.27 -1.62
C GLU A 75 -3.27 -14.82 -1.19
N PHE A 76 -3.23 -13.93 -2.17
CA PHE A 76 -3.94 -12.66 -2.11
C PHE A 76 -4.93 -12.60 -3.27
N ALA A 77 -5.77 -11.57 -3.30
CA ALA A 77 -6.73 -11.39 -4.39
C ALA A 77 -6.60 -10.03 -5.05
N ILE A 78 -7.15 -9.93 -6.24
CA ILE A 78 -7.29 -8.70 -7.02
C ILE A 78 -8.76 -8.55 -7.38
N ALA A 79 -9.32 -7.38 -7.10
CA ALA A 79 -10.62 -6.95 -7.60
C ALA A 79 -10.42 -5.85 -8.65
N LYS A 80 -11.45 -5.62 -9.47
CA LYS A 80 -11.47 -4.54 -10.45
C LYS A 80 -12.77 -3.75 -10.44
N SER A 81 -12.70 -2.50 -10.89
CA SER A 81 -13.83 -1.60 -11.06
C SER A 81 -13.63 -0.71 -12.29
N SER A 82 -14.72 -0.34 -12.96
CA SER A 82 -14.69 0.67 -14.03
C SER A 82 -15.00 2.09 -13.52
N ASN A 83 -15.48 2.22 -12.29
CA ASN A 83 -16.07 3.47 -11.79
C ASN A 83 -15.71 3.82 -10.33
N LEU A 84 -14.89 3.01 -9.65
CA LEU A 84 -14.56 3.07 -8.21
C LEU A 84 -15.72 2.81 -7.25
N LEU A 85 -16.95 2.66 -7.74
CA LEU A 85 -18.16 2.46 -6.93
C LEU A 85 -18.50 0.98 -6.80
N ASP A 86 -18.36 0.23 -7.90
CA ASP A 86 -18.73 -1.16 -8.02
C ASP A 86 -17.50 -1.99 -8.33
N TRP A 87 -17.16 -2.90 -7.42
CA TRP A 87 -15.98 -3.74 -7.51
C TRP A 87 -16.36 -5.21 -7.64
N THR A 88 -15.62 -5.94 -8.45
CA THR A 88 -15.81 -7.38 -8.65
C THR A 88 -14.49 -8.11 -8.52
N LEU A 89 -14.50 -9.34 -8.02
CA LEU A 89 -13.31 -10.17 -7.99
C LEU A 89 -12.77 -10.34 -9.42
N HIS A 90 -11.50 -10.03 -9.62
CA HIS A 90 -10.81 -10.18 -10.88
C HIS A 90 -10.05 -11.51 -10.94
N THR A 91 -9.17 -11.76 -9.97
CA THR A 91 -8.39 -13.00 -9.88
C THR A 91 -7.94 -13.24 -8.43
N LYS A 92 -7.54 -14.47 -8.12
CA LYS A 92 -6.81 -14.84 -6.91
C LYS A 92 -5.41 -15.27 -7.30
N VAL A 93 -4.40 -14.85 -6.55
CA VAL A 93 -3.00 -15.11 -6.84
C VAL A 93 -2.43 -16.05 -5.78
N PRO A 94 -2.24 -17.34 -6.10
CA PRO A 94 -1.69 -18.30 -5.15
C PRO A 94 -0.17 -18.13 -4.99
N ILE A 95 0.32 -18.36 -3.78
CA ILE A 95 1.74 -18.38 -3.44
C ILE A 95 2.23 -19.84 -3.42
N THR A 96 2.99 -20.18 -4.46
CA THR A 96 3.50 -21.54 -4.72
C THR A 96 4.80 -21.86 -3.98
N THR A 97 5.49 -20.85 -3.44
CA THR A 97 6.73 -21.04 -2.68
C THR A 97 6.53 -22.00 -1.51
N PRO A 98 7.38 -23.03 -1.35
CA PRO A 98 7.33 -23.93 -0.21
C PRO A 98 7.40 -23.18 1.13
N ASP A 99 6.80 -23.77 2.17
CA ASP A 99 6.84 -23.31 3.57
C ASP A 99 6.19 -21.96 3.89
N ILE A 100 5.85 -21.13 2.89
CA ILE A 100 5.06 -19.92 3.10
C ILE A 100 3.64 -20.29 3.58
N ASN A 101 3.22 -19.70 4.69
CA ASN A 101 1.89 -19.87 5.27
C ASN A 101 1.18 -18.54 5.58
N ARG A 102 1.80 -17.40 5.24
CA ARG A 102 1.24 -16.06 5.41
C ARG A 102 1.56 -15.18 4.21
N THR A 103 0.55 -14.50 3.70
CA THR A 103 0.59 -13.66 2.50
C THR A 103 -0.13 -12.34 2.80
N TRP A 104 0.61 -11.30 3.17
CA TRP A 104 0.05 -10.07 3.74
C TRP A 104 0.43 -8.82 2.98
N ALA A 105 -0.46 -7.82 3.03
CA ALA A 105 -0.29 -6.47 2.53
C ALA A 105 0.31 -6.40 1.11
N PRO A 106 -0.39 -6.96 0.10
CA PRO A 106 0.03 -6.79 -1.28
C PRO A 106 -0.10 -5.32 -1.69
N GLU A 107 0.92 -4.77 -2.35
CA GLU A 107 1.00 -3.39 -2.79
C GLU A 107 1.36 -3.31 -4.28
N PHE A 108 0.52 -2.66 -5.08
CA PHE A 108 0.82 -2.40 -6.49
C PHE A 108 2.00 -1.43 -6.64
N PHE A 109 2.84 -1.71 -7.63
CA PHE A 109 3.95 -0.83 -8.01
C PHE A 109 4.21 -0.91 -9.52
N LYS A 110 4.18 0.24 -10.21
CA LYS A 110 4.58 0.35 -11.62
C LYS A 110 6.05 0.77 -11.66
N ASP A 111 6.92 -0.10 -12.21
CA ASP A 111 8.34 0.22 -12.36
C ASP A 111 8.50 1.25 -13.50
N GLN A 112 9.11 2.39 -13.20
CA GLN A 112 9.31 3.46 -14.18
C GLN A 112 10.41 3.13 -15.20
N LYS A 113 11.27 2.13 -14.93
CA LYS A 113 12.34 1.73 -15.86
C LYS A 113 11.80 1.04 -17.11
N ASP A 114 10.82 0.16 -16.95
CA ASP A 114 10.31 -0.69 -18.03
C ASP A 114 8.78 -0.69 -18.15
N GLY A 115 8.07 -0.02 -17.25
CA GLY A 115 6.60 0.05 -17.23
C GLY A 115 5.93 -1.19 -16.67
N SER A 116 6.68 -2.17 -16.16
CA SER A 116 6.12 -3.41 -15.60
C SER A 116 5.25 -3.13 -14.38
N ILE A 117 4.15 -3.89 -14.27
CA ILE A 117 3.28 -3.87 -13.09
C ILE A 117 3.71 -4.97 -12.15
N ASN A 118 3.99 -4.59 -10.91
CA ASN A 118 4.47 -5.45 -9.85
C ASN A 118 3.52 -5.40 -8.65
N ILE A 119 3.55 -6.45 -7.85
CA ILE A 119 2.97 -6.50 -6.51
C ILE A 119 4.11 -6.84 -5.54
N ILE A 120 4.32 -5.97 -4.56
CA ILE A 120 5.14 -6.25 -3.39
C ILE A 120 4.24 -6.91 -2.36
N VAL A 121 4.65 -8.03 -1.77
CA VAL A 121 3.86 -8.74 -0.77
C VAL A 121 4.74 -9.29 0.34
N SER A 122 4.27 -9.21 1.57
CA SER A 122 4.97 -9.75 2.74
C SER A 122 4.66 -11.23 2.87
N LEU A 123 5.66 -12.09 2.64
CA LEU A 123 5.52 -13.54 2.77
C LEU A 123 6.25 -14.05 4.00
N GLY A 124 5.56 -14.88 4.77
CA GLY A 124 6.09 -15.44 6.01
C GLY A 124 6.00 -16.96 6.04
N VAL A 125 7.06 -17.59 6.56
CA VAL A 125 7.04 -19.00 7.00
C VAL A 125 6.51 -19.15 8.44
N GLY A 126 6.28 -18.03 9.12
CA GLY A 126 5.76 -17.92 10.48
C GLY A 126 5.59 -16.45 10.88
N LEU A 127 5.15 -16.18 12.11
CA LEU A 127 4.82 -14.82 12.58
C LEU A 127 6.02 -13.88 12.74
N ASN A 128 7.25 -14.43 12.86
CA ASN A 128 8.47 -13.65 13.10
C ASN A 128 9.51 -13.87 11.98
N ALA A 129 9.05 -14.18 10.76
CA ALA A 129 9.91 -14.60 9.67
C ALA A 129 9.40 -14.10 8.31
N PHE A 130 8.98 -12.84 8.27
CA PHE A 130 8.53 -12.18 7.05
C PHE A 130 9.67 -11.59 6.24
N HIS A 131 9.54 -11.68 4.92
CA HIS A 131 10.31 -10.91 3.96
C HIS A 131 9.39 -10.37 2.86
N PRO A 132 9.71 -9.23 2.25
CA PRO A 132 9.01 -8.77 1.07
C PRO A 132 9.45 -9.52 -0.19
N TYR A 133 8.48 -9.84 -1.03
CA TYR A 133 8.67 -10.48 -2.32
C TYR A 133 7.97 -9.67 -3.41
N ILE A 134 8.46 -9.79 -4.64
CA ILE A 134 7.86 -9.18 -5.83
C ILE A 134 7.29 -10.25 -6.74
N LEU A 135 6.04 -10.04 -7.16
CA LEU A 135 5.43 -10.73 -8.28
C LEU A 135 5.23 -9.73 -9.41
N THR A 136 5.57 -10.11 -10.65
CA THR A 136 5.37 -9.27 -11.83
C THR A 136 4.22 -9.80 -12.67
N ALA A 137 3.34 -8.92 -13.14
CA ALA A 137 2.26 -9.30 -14.05
C ALA A 137 2.85 -9.91 -15.33
N LYS A 138 2.32 -11.05 -15.78
CA LYS A 138 2.81 -11.72 -17.00
C LYS A 138 2.39 -10.99 -18.27
N ASP A 139 1.26 -10.28 -18.21
CA ASP A 139 0.71 -9.48 -19.30
C ASP A 139 -0.20 -8.36 -18.77
N SER A 140 -0.78 -7.57 -19.67
CA SER A 140 -1.62 -6.42 -19.35
C SER A 140 -3.01 -6.78 -18.80
N SER A 141 -3.41 -8.07 -18.80
CA SER A 141 -4.71 -8.49 -18.26
C SER A 141 -4.76 -8.48 -16.74
N LEU A 142 -3.59 -8.49 -16.07
CA LEU A 142 -3.42 -8.60 -14.62
C LEU A 142 -4.03 -9.87 -13.99
N SER A 143 -4.30 -10.89 -14.82
CA SER A 143 -4.90 -12.15 -14.38
C SER A 143 -3.88 -13.21 -13.95
N GLU A 144 -2.65 -13.11 -14.45
CA GLU A 144 -1.54 -14.04 -14.16
C GLU A 144 -0.27 -13.30 -13.72
N TRP A 145 0.45 -13.90 -12.77
CA TRP A 145 1.59 -13.29 -12.10
C TRP A 145 2.77 -14.27 -12.06
N SER A 146 4.00 -13.75 -12.04
CA SER A 146 5.20 -14.56 -11.87
C SER A 146 5.24 -15.26 -10.51
N ASP A 147 6.11 -16.26 -10.37
CA ASP A 147 6.50 -16.72 -9.04
C ASP A 147 7.12 -15.57 -8.23
N PRO A 148 6.93 -15.55 -6.89
CA PRO A 148 7.46 -14.49 -6.04
C PRO A 148 8.99 -14.53 -5.98
N LYS A 149 9.61 -13.36 -6.13
CA LYS A 149 11.06 -13.17 -6.04
C LYS A 149 11.40 -12.35 -4.80
N LEU A 150 12.32 -12.85 -3.99
CA LEU A 150 12.73 -12.19 -2.74
C LEU A 150 13.34 -10.81 -3.01
N MET A 151 12.89 -9.80 -2.28
CA MET A 151 13.60 -8.51 -2.19
C MET A 151 14.73 -8.65 -1.17
N THR A 152 15.95 -8.72 -1.68
CA THR A 152 17.13 -8.94 -0.83
C THR A 152 17.51 -7.66 -0.08
N GLY A 153 17.98 -7.79 1.17
CA GLY A 153 18.42 -6.65 1.99
C GLY A 153 17.33 -5.99 2.85
N VAL A 154 16.06 -6.35 2.67
CA VAL A 154 14.97 -6.01 3.60
C VAL A 154 14.60 -7.27 4.39
N GLY A 155 15.07 -7.36 5.63
CA GLY A 155 14.86 -8.54 6.46
C GLY A 155 15.94 -8.77 7.53
N PRO A 156 15.73 -9.74 8.43
CA PRO A 156 14.53 -10.55 8.57
C PRO A 156 13.38 -9.81 9.28
N ASN A 157 12.16 -10.33 9.13
CA ASN A 157 10.95 -9.93 9.87
C ASN A 157 10.43 -8.52 9.56
N TYR A 158 10.21 -8.24 8.28
CA TYR A 158 9.65 -6.97 7.80
C TYR A 158 8.34 -7.21 7.04
N ILE A 159 7.36 -6.34 7.27
CA ILE A 159 6.05 -6.36 6.58
C ILE A 159 5.71 -4.99 5.98
N ASP A 160 4.58 -4.93 5.28
CA ASP A 160 3.96 -3.73 4.73
C ASP A 160 4.96 -2.87 3.92
N THR A 161 5.77 -3.52 3.08
CA THR A 161 6.77 -2.81 2.28
C THR A 161 6.11 -2.01 1.18
N PHE A 162 6.30 -0.70 1.21
CA PHE A 162 5.86 0.23 0.18
C PHE A 162 7.05 0.77 -0.61
N LEU A 163 6.99 0.69 -1.94
CA LEU A 163 8.05 1.15 -2.84
C LEU A 163 7.73 2.50 -3.47
N VAL A 164 8.72 3.38 -3.48
CA VAL A 164 8.75 4.61 -4.27
C VAL A 164 9.99 4.59 -5.15
N GLN A 165 9.87 5.02 -6.40
CA GLN A 165 11.01 5.22 -7.28
C GLN A 165 11.21 6.70 -7.56
N GLU A 166 12.39 7.22 -7.22
CA GLU A 166 12.78 8.61 -7.44
C GLU A 166 14.24 8.68 -7.91
N GLY A 167 14.52 9.45 -8.97
CA GLY A 167 15.89 9.63 -9.45
C GLY A 167 16.60 8.33 -9.86
N GLY A 168 15.86 7.27 -10.20
CA GLY A 168 16.41 5.95 -10.51
C GLY A 168 16.70 5.05 -9.30
N ILE A 169 16.48 5.55 -8.08
CA ILE A 169 16.62 4.82 -6.82
C ILE A 169 15.26 4.29 -6.38
N TYR A 170 15.24 3.05 -5.88
CA TYR A 170 14.09 2.45 -5.22
C TYR A 170 14.19 2.69 -3.72
N HIS A 171 13.18 3.33 -3.15
CA HIS A 171 13.01 3.57 -1.73
C HIS A 171 11.97 2.60 -1.19
N ALA A 172 12.36 1.77 -0.23
CA ALA A 172 11.47 0.87 0.49
C ALA A 172 11.21 1.43 1.89
N PHE A 173 9.95 1.75 2.18
CA PHE A 173 9.48 2.00 3.54
C PHE A 173 8.80 0.73 4.04
N SER A 174 9.30 0.13 5.11
CA SER A 174 8.79 -1.14 5.60
C SER A 174 8.79 -1.19 7.11
N LYS A 175 7.77 -1.84 7.68
CA LYS A 175 7.62 -2.02 9.11
C LYS A 175 8.49 -3.18 9.59
N ASN A 176 9.40 -2.90 10.51
CA ASN A 176 10.14 -3.89 11.27
C ASN A 176 9.21 -4.52 12.32
N GLU A 177 8.95 -5.83 12.25
CA GLU A 177 8.06 -6.50 13.20
C GLU A 177 8.69 -6.74 14.58
N ASP A 178 10.00 -6.57 14.76
CA ASP A 178 10.62 -6.69 16.08
C ASP A 178 10.54 -5.37 16.85
N THR A 179 10.81 -4.24 16.17
CA THR A 179 10.84 -2.91 16.79
C THR A 179 9.54 -2.12 16.63
N LYS A 180 8.67 -2.55 15.72
CA LYS A 180 7.41 -1.89 15.32
C LYS A 180 7.58 -0.51 14.69
N PHE A 181 8.79 -0.16 14.25
CA PHE A 181 9.05 1.06 13.50
C PHE A 181 8.95 0.83 12.00
N VAL A 182 8.47 1.84 11.27
CA VAL A 182 8.68 1.93 9.83
C VAL A 182 10.09 2.46 9.60
N GLU A 183 10.85 1.73 8.81
CA GLU A 183 12.25 2.02 8.48
C GLU A 183 12.40 2.19 6.96
N HIS A 184 13.49 2.85 6.54
CA HIS A 184 13.73 3.26 5.15
C HIS A 184 15.01 2.62 4.62
N ALA A 185 14.89 1.88 3.52
CA ALA A 185 15.99 1.29 2.79
C ALA A 185 15.99 1.71 1.32
N VAL A 186 17.16 1.69 0.68
CA VAL A 186 17.32 2.06 -0.74
C VAL A 186 18.05 1.00 -1.55
N ALA A 187 17.74 0.92 -2.84
CA ALA A 187 18.42 0.06 -3.81
C ALA A 187 18.46 0.70 -5.21
N ASP A 188 19.42 0.27 -6.04
CA ASP A 188 19.47 0.64 -7.47
C ASP A 188 18.59 -0.26 -8.35
N GLN A 189 18.11 -1.39 -7.82
CA GLN A 189 17.30 -2.39 -8.51
C GLN A 189 16.11 -2.79 -7.65
N ILE A 190 14.99 -3.11 -8.30
CA ILE A 190 13.72 -3.40 -7.61
C ILE A 190 13.82 -4.60 -6.63
N LEU A 191 14.64 -5.61 -6.95
CA LEU A 191 14.90 -6.80 -6.10
C LEU A 191 16.03 -6.60 -5.08
N GLY A 192 16.65 -5.42 -5.04
CA GLY A 192 17.78 -5.12 -4.18
C GLY A 192 19.15 -5.51 -4.78
N PRO A 193 20.18 -5.64 -3.93
CA PRO A 193 20.10 -5.59 -2.47
C PRO A 193 19.74 -4.19 -1.96
N TYR A 194 18.77 -4.13 -1.06
CA TYR A 194 18.42 -2.92 -0.31
C TYR A 194 19.41 -2.71 0.85
N SER A 195 19.70 -1.44 1.13
CA SER A 195 20.49 -1.02 2.30
C SER A 195 19.67 -0.03 3.12
N PHE A 196 19.49 -0.31 4.41
CA PHE A 196 18.81 0.62 5.32
C PHE A 196 19.63 1.90 5.48
N VAL A 197 18.96 3.03 5.25
CA VAL A 197 19.51 4.38 5.39
C VAL A 197 18.96 5.10 6.62
N GLN A 198 17.79 4.69 7.10
CA GLN A 198 17.19 5.20 8.35
C GLN A 198 16.45 4.06 9.06
N THR A 199 16.81 3.79 10.31
CA THR A 199 16.29 2.67 11.12
C THR A 199 15.82 3.15 12.49
N GLY A 200 15.09 2.30 13.22
CA GLY A 200 14.48 2.66 14.49
C GLY A 200 13.46 3.80 14.34
N ASN A 201 13.26 4.57 15.41
CA ASN A 201 12.33 5.70 15.42
C ASN A 201 12.96 6.97 14.78
N PHE A 202 13.55 6.85 13.59
CA PHE A 202 14.45 7.87 13.00
C PHE A 202 13.81 9.26 12.83
N ALA A 203 12.49 9.32 12.64
CA ALA A 203 11.73 10.56 12.47
C ALA A 203 10.71 10.81 13.59
N ASN A 204 10.84 10.09 14.71
CA ASN A 204 9.97 10.19 15.88
C ASN A 204 8.47 9.99 15.59
N TRP A 205 8.15 9.00 14.75
CA TRP A 205 6.77 8.63 14.40
C TRP A 205 6.11 7.70 15.41
N GLY A 206 6.92 6.99 16.22
CA GLY A 206 6.43 5.94 17.10
C GLY A 206 6.05 4.67 16.33
N HIS A 207 5.21 3.83 16.92
CA HIS A 207 4.79 2.57 16.31
C HIS A 207 3.67 2.80 15.30
N ILE A 208 3.99 2.52 14.04
CA ILE A 208 3.08 2.67 12.90
C ILE A 208 3.27 1.48 11.95
N GLU A 209 2.23 1.17 11.16
CA GLU A 209 2.24 0.13 10.14
C GLU A 209 1.58 0.61 8.85
N GLY A 210 1.66 -0.20 7.80
CA GLY A 210 1.03 0.13 6.53
C GLY A 210 1.46 1.46 5.91
N PRO A 211 2.77 1.72 5.73
CA PRO A 211 3.22 2.95 5.10
C PRO A 211 2.68 3.02 3.66
N CYS A 212 2.18 4.19 3.28
CA CYS A 212 1.84 4.52 1.90
C CYS A 212 2.44 5.88 1.56
N VAL A 213 3.23 5.99 0.49
CA VAL A 213 3.86 7.25 0.09
C VAL A 213 3.31 7.74 -1.24
N THR A 214 2.88 9.00 -1.27
CA THR A 214 2.33 9.64 -2.47
C THR A 214 2.95 11.02 -2.70
N LYS A 215 3.14 11.40 -3.97
CA LYS A 215 3.52 12.77 -4.34
C LYS A 215 2.36 13.74 -4.12
N THR A 216 2.62 14.84 -3.42
CA THR A 216 1.63 15.90 -3.14
C THR A 216 1.44 16.82 -4.35
N PRO A 217 0.30 17.54 -4.44
CA PRO A 217 0.08 18.51 -5.52
C PRO A 217 1.08 19.68 -5.49
N GLU A 218 1.55 20.07 -4.32
CA GLU A 218 2.49 21.19 -4.11
C GLU A 218 3.95 20.80 -4.38
N GLY A 219 4.22 19.50 -4.58
CA GLY A 219 5.56 18.94 -4.68
C GLY A 219 6.06 18.34 -3.37
N GLY A 220 6.96 17.36 -3.48
CA GLY A 220 7.38 16.51 -2.37
C GLY A 220 6.47 15.30 -2.20
N TYR A 221 6.48 14.74 -0.98
CA TYR A 221 5.88 13.46 -0.63
C TYR A 221 5.09 13.56 0.66
N ARG A 222 4.05 12.75 0.75
CA ARG A 222 3.30 12.47 1.96
C ARG A 222 3.30 10.97 2.21
N LEU A 223 3.71 10.57 3.41
CA LEU A 223 3.56 9.21 3.92
C LEU A 223 2.30 9.16 4.78
N TYR A 224 1.50 8.12 4.63
CA TYR A 224 0.36 7.79 5.48
C TYR A 224 0.63 6.47 6.19
N ALA A 225 0.22 6.33 7.44
CA ALA A 225 0.42 5.09 8.18
C ALA A 225 -0.60 4.91 9.31
N ASP A 226 -0.86 3.65 9.65
CA ASP A 226 -1.78 3.23 10.69
C ASP A 226 -1.06 3.08 12.04
N ALA A 227 -1.46 3.86 13.04
CA ALA A 227 -1.00 3.68 14.41
C ALA A 227 -1.95 2.73 15.13
N TYR A 228 -1.77 1.45 14.80
CA TYR A 228 -2.70 0.35 15.05
C TYR A 228 -2.76 -0.12 16.51
N GLU A 229 -1.85 0.33 17.38
CA GLU A 229 -1.88 -0.10 18.77
C GLU A 229 -3.18 0.35 19.43
N GLY A 230 -3.81 -0.56 20.19
CA GLY A 230 -5.19 -0.40 20.67
C GLY A 230 -5.44 0.84 21.55
N SER A 231 -4.41 1.33 22.24
CA SER A 231 -4.48 2.59 23.01
C SER A 231 -4.34 3.85 22.15
N THR A 232 -3.71 3.73 20.98
CA THR A 232 -3.45 4.84 20.06
C THR A 232 -4.63 5.00 19.11
N ARG A 233 -4.93 3.94 18.34
CA ARG A 233 -6.04 3.89 17.38
C ARG A 233 -6.10 5.16 16.53
N LYS A 234 -4.98 5.54 15.91
CA LYS A 234 -4.86 6.74 15.06
C LYS A 234 -4.45 6.36 13.64
N TYR A 235 -4.63 7.29 12.73
CA TYR A 235 -4.05 7.20 11.39
C TYR A 235 -3.27 8.49 11.15
N TYR A 236 -2.01 8.40 10.76
CA TYR A 236 -1.10 9.52 10.66
C TYR A 236 -0.72 9.85 9.22
N TYR A 237 -0.29 11.09 9.01
CA TYR A 237 0.45 11.50 7.83
C TYR A 237 1.73 12.28 8.21
N MET A 238 2.73 12.19 7.34
CA MET A 238 4.03 12.85 7.46
C MET A 238 4.43 13.40 6.10
N ASN A 239 5.09 14.57 6.06
CA ASN A 239 5.53 15.18 4.80
C ASN A 239 7.05 15.15 4.68
N SER A 240 7.55 15.05 3.45
CA SER A 240 8.96 15.18 3.11
C SER A 240 9.14 15.87 1.76
N GLY A 241 10.22 16.63 1.61
CA GLY A 241 10.62 17.19 0.32
C GLY A 241 11.50 16.23 -0.50
N ASP A 242 12.14 15.25 0.13
CA ASP A 242 13.27 14.50 -0.44
C ASP A 242 13.30 13.00 -0.09
N LEU A 243 12.27 12.48 0.59
CA LEU A 243 12.17 11.11 1.13
C LEU A 243 13.09 10.77 2.31
N PHE A 244 13.93 11.71 2.77
CA PHE A 244 14.86 11.50 3.89
C PHE A 244 14.50 12.35 5.11
N ASN A 245 14.13 13.60 4.90
CA ASN A 245 13.78 14.54 5.95
C ASN A 245 12.26 14.62 6.07
N TRP A 246 11.73 14.10 7.18
CA TRP A 246 10.30 13.98 7.41
C TRP A 246 9.84 14.85 8.58
N THR A 247 8.61 15.36 8.48
CA THR A 247 7.93 15.92 9.64
C THR A 247 7.61 14.84 10.68
N GLY A 248 7.34 15.25 11.92
CA GLY A 248 6.70 14.37 12.90
C GLY A 248 5.31 13.91 12.43
N ALA A 249 4.79 12.86 13.08
CA ALA A 249 3.46 12.31 12.80
C ALA A 249 2.34 13.30 13.15
N MET A 250 1.40 13.49 12.22
CA MET A 250 0.20 14.31 12.40
C MET A 250 -1.04 13.46 12.14
N GLU A 251 -2.11 13.64 12.92
CA GLU A 251 -3.35 12.91 12.71
C GLU A 251 -4.00 13.25 11.37
N LEU A 252 -4.41 12.22 10.62
CA LEU A 252 -5.19 12.37 9.42
C LEU A 252 -6.52 13.07 9.77
N PRO A 253 -6.86 14.19 9.10
CA PRO A 253 -7.98 15.03 9.50
C PRO A 253 -9.33 14.40 9.14
N ASP A 254 -10.39 15.21 9.30
CA ASP A 254 -11.75 14.93 8.82
C ASP A 254 -12.38 13.65 9.41
N GLY A 255 -11.94 13.28 10.61
CA GLY A 255 -12.48 12.13 11.35
C GLY A 255 -12.02 10.78 10.80
N LEU A 256 -11.04 10.74 9.89
CA LEU A 256 -10.49 9.48 9.38
C LEU A 256 -9.54 8.83 10.39
N SER A 257 -8.75 9.61 11.13
CA SER A 257 -7.92 9.10 12.22
C SER A 257 -8.79 8.40 13.28
N GLY A 258 -8.48 7.13 13.53
CA GLY A 258 -9.24 6.23 14.43
C GLY A 258 -10.47 5.57 13.81
N PHE A 259 -10.78 5.89 12.55
CA PHE A 259 -11.80 5.20 11.76
C PHE A 259 -11.18 4.26 10.73
N VAL A 260 -10.32 4.80 9.85
CA VAL A 260 -9.64 4.03 8.80
C VAL A 260 -8.44 3.26 9.35
N ARG A 261 -7.98 2.26 8.58
CA ARG A 261 -6.82 1.41 8.84
C ARG A 261 -5.89 1.46 7.63
N HIS A 262 -4.88 0.60 7.60
CA HIS A 262 -3.98 0.43 6.45
C HIS A 262 -4.75 0.38 5.11
N GLY A 263 -4.25 1.17 4.15
CA GLY A 263 -4.71 1.25 2.79
C GLY A 263 -3.81 2.17 1.97
N THR A 264 -4.12 2.35 0.69
CA THR A 264 -3.25 3.05 -0.25
C THR A 264 -3.91 4.31 -0.80
N VAL A 265 -3.17 5.42 -0.70
CA VAL A 265 -3.45 6.67 -1.41
C VAL A 265 -2.62 6.68 -2.68
N TYR A 266 -3.24 6.88 -3.84
CA TYR A 266 -2.52 7.08 -5.10
C TYR A 266 -3.07 8.27 -5.89
N ARG A 267 -2.22 8.84 -6.73
CA ARG A 267 -2.61 9.90 -7.66
C ARG A 267 -3.29 9.31 -8.90
N ASN A 268 -4.51 9.73 -9.15
CA ASN A 268 -5.33 9.33 -10.30
C ASN A 268 -5.03 10.28 -11.48
N TYR A 269 -4.33 9.76 -12.49
CA TYR A 269 -3.99 10.46 -13.73
C TYR A 269 -5.04 10.24 -14.83
#